data_AF-A0A6P4YLI6-F1
#
_entry.id   AF-A0A6P4YLI6-F1
#
_cell.length_a   1.000
_cell.length_b   1.000
_cell.length_c   1.000
_cell.angle_alpha   90.00
_cell.angle_beta   90.00
_cell.angle_gamma   90.00
#
_symmetry.space_group_name_H-M   'P 1'
#
loop_
_entity.id
_entity.type
_entity.pdbx_description
1 polymer ?
#
loop_
_entity_poly.entity_id
_entity_poly.type
_entity_poly.pdbx_seq_one_letter_code
_entity_poly.pdbx_strand_id
1 'polypeptide(L)'
;MARFIPLLALLSAAFCLGVAGVLSTADERMQNEVEPSDTGDVANLQMASEWDLALHRARQTDDCRLAGYIKRIAMPWCHTATVLINACRGHCESQTSLSSYATVQASGGLQVSTTRASCCTIATTHQVSFNLVCWNGVRTYTIESAASCTCGVCDYNQ
;
A
#
# COMPACT_ATOMS: atom_id res chain seq x y z
N MET A 1 -7.99 16.30 -65.88
CA MET A 1 -7.74 17.73 -66.20
C MET A 1 -8.90 18.56 -65.67
N ALA A 2 -8.64 19.78 -65.20
CA ALA A 2 -9.55 20.79 -64.60
C ALA A 2 -10.14 20.39 -63.22
N ARG A 3 -9.78 20.95 -62.05
CA ARG A 3 -9.65 22.35 -61.56
C ARG A 3 -10.91 23.20 -61.77
N PHE A 4 -11.65 23.44 -60.69
CA PHE A 4 -12.32 24.72 -60.38
C PHE A 4 -12.50 24.87 -58.85
N ILE A 5 -11.66 25.70 -58.26
CA ILE A 5 -11.89 26.49 -57.03
C ILE A 5 -12.15 27.90 -57.58
N PRO A 6 -13.16 28.68 -57.11
CA PRO A 6 -12.80 29.74 -56.16
C PRO A 6 -13.90 30.36 -55.23
N LEU A 7 -13.40 30.96 -54.13
CA LEU A 7 -13.72 32.30 -53.56
C LEU A 7 -15.17 32.55 -53.05
N LEU A 8 -15.50 33.20 -51.93
CA LEU A 8 -14.88 34.07 -50.92
C LEU A 8 -15.76 33.87 -49.65
N ALA A 9 -15.26 33.69 -48.43
CA ALA A 9 -14.49 34.62 -47.59
C ALA A 9 -15.32 35.76 -46.97
N LEU A 10 -15.07 35.95 -45.67
CA LEU A 10 -15.14 37.18 -44.87
C LEU A 10 -16.43 37.46 -44.07
N LEU A 11 -16.30 37.26 -42.76
CA LEU A 11 -16.47 38.24 -41.66
C LEU A 11 -16.16 37.45 -40.36
N SER A 12 -14.97 37.33 -39.77
CA SER A 12 -13.87 38.24 -39.37
C SER A 12 -14.23 39.33 -38.36
N ALA A 13 -13.66 39.14 -37.16
CA ALA A 13 -13.34 40.13 -36.12
C ALA A 13 -14.56 40.68 -35.36
N ALA A 14 -14.50 40.91 -34.04
CA ALA A 14 -13.45 41.64 -33.36
C ALA A 14 -13.75 41.68 -31.85
N PHE A 15 -12.72 41.41 -31.03
CA PHE A 15 -12.26 42.22 -29.88
C PHE A 15 -13.23 42.42 -28.68
N CYS A 16 -12.81 42.51 -27.41
CA CYS A 16 -11.54 42.97 -26.83
C CYS A 16 -11.57 42.73 -25.29
N LEU A 17 -10.39 42.48 -24.71
CA LEU A 17 -9.88 43.01 -23.42
C LEU A 17 -10.64 42.63 -22.12
N GLY A 18 -10.00 41.89 -21.21
CA GLY A 18 -9.14 42.43 -20.14
C GLY A 18 -9.79 42.02 -18.81
N VAL A 19 -9.10 41.45 -17.81
CA VAL A 19 -8.17 42.13 -16.91
C VAL A 19 -7.18 41.10 -16.37
N ALA A 20 -5.89 41.42 -16.51
CA ALA A 20 -4.83 40.87 -15.68
C ALA A 20 -4.91 41.52 -14.30
N GLY A 21 -5.08 40.72 -13.25
CA GLY A 21 -4.90 41.16 -11.86
C GLY A 21 -3.49 40.80 -11.39
N VAL A 22 -2.61 41.81 -11.33
CA VAL A 22 -1.29 41.72 -10.68
C VAL A 22 -1.32 42.61 -9.44
N LEU A 23 -0.74 42.08 -8.36
CA LEU A 23 -0.25 42.70 -7.11
C LEU A 23 -1.27 43.26 -6.10
N SER A 24 -1.23 42.67 -4.88
CA SER A 24 -1.02 43.49 -3.69
C SER A 24 0.21 42.95 -2.96
N THR A 25 1.14 43.87 -2.73
CA THR A 25 2.36 43.75 -1.93
C THR A 25 2.06 43.97 -0.46
N ALA A 26 2.98 43.45 0.37
CA ALA A 26 3.18 43.69 1.80
C ALA A 26 2.24 42.94 2.75
N ASP A 27 2.80 41.95 3.47
CA ASP A 27 2.92 42.10 4.93
C ASP A 27 4.05 41.22 5.49
N GLU A 28 4.44 41.50 6.71
CA GLU A 28 5.81 41.63 7.19
C GLU A 28 6.64 40.35 7.44
N ARG A 29 7.94 40.56 7.25
CA ARG A 29 9.06 39.98 7.99
C ARG A 29 8.72 39.73 9.48
N MET A 30 8.58 38.46 9.86
CA MET A 30 9.00 38.01 11.20
C MET A 30 10.20 37.07 11.04
N GLN A 31 11.38 37.68 11.04
CA GLN A 31 12.55 37.08 11.64
C GLN A 31 12.34 37.18 13.16
N ASN A 32 12.29 36.04 13.84
CA ASN A 32 12.65 35.81 15.25
C ASN A 32 12.17 34.39 15.58
N GLU A 33 12.88 33.47 16.22
CA GLU A 33 14.22 33.37 16.78
C GLU A 33 14.47 31.86 16.81
N VAL A 34 15.64 31.39 16.39
CA VAL A 34 16.12 30.08 16.83
C VAL A 34 16.55 30.31 18.28
N GLU A 35 15.65 30.07 19.22
CA GLU A 35 16.07 29.90 20.61
C GLU A 35 16.89 28.60 20.72
N PRO A 36 18.09 28.66 21.32
CA PRO A 36 18.85 27.46 21.61
C PRO A 36 18.17 26.78 22.80
N SER A 37 17.41 25.72 22.55
CA SER A 37 16.87 24.93 23.66
C SER A 37 18.03 24.20 24.34
N ASP A 38 18.17 24.55 25.61
CA ASP A 38 19.26 24.29 26.51
C ASP A 38 19.73 22.83 26.57
N THR A 39 21.02 22.73 26.86
CA THR A 39 21.59 21.55 27.50
C THR A 39 20.95 21.40 28.88
N GLY A 40 20.11 20.38 29.04
CA GLY A 40 19.42 20.09 30.29
C GLY A 40 18.99 18.64 30.39
N ASP A 41 19.86 17.83 30.99
CA ASP A 41 19.56 16.69 31.85
C ASP A 41 18.75 15.51 31.30
N VAL A 42 19.52 14.47 30.96
CA VAL A 42 19.18 13.05 31.02
C VAL A 42 18.74 12.66 32.45
N ALA A 43 17.50 12.96 32.82
CA ALA A 43 16.85 12.39 34.02
C ALA A 43 15.33 12.63 34.03
N ASN A 44 14.57 11.94 33.17
CA ASN A 44 13.21 11.42 33.47
C ASN A 44 12.55 10.82 32.21
N LEU A 45 12.94 9.60 31.85
CA LEU A 45 12.13 8.74 30.98
C LEU A 45 11.10 8.01 31.85
N GLN A 46 10.11 8.74 32.37
CA GLN A 46 9.05 8.10 33.14
C GLN A 46 7.74 8.86 32.96
N MET A 47 7.15 8.74 31.76
CA MET A 47 5.73 8.95 31.51
C MET A 47 5.43 8.50 30.07
N ALA A 48 5.58 7.19 29.80
CA ALA A 48 4.75 6.58 28.78
C ALA A 48 3.32 6.64 29.33
N SER A 49 2.46 7.43 28.70
CA SER A 49 1.08 7.60 29.14
C SER A 49 0.36 6.24 29.09
N GLU A 50 -0.67 6.07 29.92
CA GLU A 50 -1.51 4.86 29.91
C GLU A 50 -2.03 4.52 28.50
N TRP A 51 -2.22 5.54 27.66
CA TRP A 51 -2.55 5.43 26.25
C TRP A 51 -1.40 4.89 25.38
N ASP A 52 -0.15 5.23 25.67
CA ASP A 52 1.02 4.63 24.99
C ASP A 52 1.12 3.13 25.28
N LEU A 53 0.83 2.72 26.52
CA LEU A 53 0.82 1.31 26.90
C LEU A 53 -0.33 0.52 26.24
N ALA A 54 -1.48 1.16 26.04
CA ALA A 54 -2.62 0.59 25.32
C ALA A 54 -2.35 0.49 23.80
N LEU A 55 -1.73 1.52 23.21
CA LEU A 55 -1.29 1.53 21.82
C LEU A 55 -0.20 0.47 21.58
N HIS A 56 0.74 0.32 22.51
CA HIS A 56 1.77 -0.72 22.45
C HIS A 56 1.19 -2.14 22.61
N ARG A 57 0.23 -2.37 23.51
CA ARG A 57 -0.45 -3.67 23.62
C ARG A 57 -1.27 -4.02 22.38
N ALA A 58 -1.98 -3.05 21.79
CA ALA A 58 -2.72 -3.25 20.54
C ALA A 58 -1.78 -3.59 19.36
N ARG A 59 -0.53 -3.12 19.41
CA ARG A 59 0.52 -3.39 18.41
C ARG A 59 1.26 -4.70 18.62
N GLN A 60 1.17 -5.31 19.80
CA GLN A 60 2.03 -6.42 20.23
C GLN A 60 1.47 -7.82 20.00
N THR A 61 0.20 -7.96 19.63
CA THR A 61 -0.36 -9.30 19.36
C THR A 61 -0.48 -9.50 17.86
N ASP A 62 0.43 -10.29 17.29
CA ASP A 62 0.25 -10.87 15.97
C ASP A 62 -1.09 -11.65 15.95
N ASP A 63 -1.96 -11.34 14.99
CA ASP A 63 -3.25 -12.02 14.77
C ASP A 63 -3.28 -12.59 13.36
N CYS A 64 -2.33 -13.47 13.02
CA CYS A 64 -2.30 -14.16 11.74
C CYS A 64 -2.99 -15.52 11.81
N ARG A 65 -4.11 -15.68 11.12
CA ARG A 65 -4.94 -16.88 11.22
C ARG A 65 -5.60 -17.28 9.90
N LEU A 66 -6.10 -18.52 9.88
CA LEU A 66 -6.89 -19.04 8.77
C LEU A 66 -8.20 -18.26 8.62
N ALA A 67 -8.56 -18.00 7.37
CA ALA A 67 -9.81 -17.37 6.99
C ALA A 67 -10.40 -18.07 5.76
N GLY A 68 -11.73 -18.12 5.66
CA GLY A 68 -12.40 -18.60 4.46
C GLY A 68 -12.27 -17.61 3.30
N TYR A 69 -12.04 -18.13 2.10
CA TYR A 69 -11.92 -17.37 0.86
C TYR A 69 -12.74 -18.04 -0.25
N ILE A 70 -13.54 -17.24 -0.94
CA ILE A 70 -14.38 -17.69 -2.05
C ILE A 70 -13.61 -17.50 -3.35
N LYS A 71 -13.27 -18.61 -4.00
CA LYS A 71 -12.56 -18.60 -5.28
C LYS A 71 -13.52 -18.99 -6.41
N ARG A 72 -13.60 -18.17 -7.45
CA ARG A 72 -14.32 -18.52 -8.69
C ARG A 72 -13.35 -19.24 -9.63
N ILE A 73 -13.70 -20.45 -10.03
CA ILE A 73 -12.92 -21.30 -10.93
C ILE A 73 -13.56 -21.27 -12.29
N ALA A 74 -12.84 -20.77 -13.28
CA ALA A 74 -13.23 -20.78 -14.69
C ALA A 74 -12.22 -21.60 -15.48
N MET A 75 -12.70 -22.69 -16.07
CA MET A 75 -11.88 -23.65 -16.83
C MET A 75 -12.50 -23.77 -18.23
N PRO A 76 -11.71 -23.74 -19.32
CA PRO A 76 -12.26 -23.84 -20.67
C PRO A 76 -13.14 -25.09 -20.84
N TRP A 77 -14.29 -24.93 -21.47
CA TRP A 77 -15.26 -26.02 -21.72
C TRP A 77 -15.91 -26.63 -20.46
N CYS A 78 -15.81 -25.95 -19.32
CA CYS A 78 -16.48 -26.29 -18.07
C CYS A 78 -17.35 -25.14 -17.55
N HIS A 79 -18.39 -25.47 -16.80
CA HIS A 79 -19.17 -24.47 -16.08
C HIS A 79 -18.30 -23.82 -14.98
N THR A 80 -18.47 -22.50 -14.80
CA THR A 80 -17.82 -21.78 -13.71
C THR A 80 -18.32 -22.30 -12.38
N ALA A 81 -17.40 -22.67 -11.50
CA ALA A 81 -17.71 -23.08 -10.13
C ALA A 81 -17.24 -22.02 -9.13
N THR A 82 -17.88 -22.00 -7.98
CA THR A 82 -17.45 -21.21 -6.83
C THR A 82 -17.07 -22.18 -5.73
N VAL A 83 -15.82 -22.12 -5.26
CA VAL A 83 -15.29 -23.01 -4.23
C VAL A 83 -14.90 -22.20 -3.01
N LEU A 84 -15.17 -22.73 -1.83
CA LEU A 84 -14.71 -22.16 -0.57
C LEU A 84 -13.41 -22.87 -0.20
N ILE A 85 -12.34 -22.09 -0.05
CA ILE A 85 -11.03 -22.57 0.39
C ILE A 85 -10.57 -21.77 1.59
N ASN A 86 -9.57 -22.27 2.30
CA ASN A 86 -8.86 -21.50 3.30
C ASN A 86 -7.79 -20.63 2.66
N ALA A 87 -7.64 -19.43 3.22
CA ALA A 87 -6.58 -18.46 2.99
C ALA A 87 -6.08 -17.93 4.35
N CYS A 88 -5.14 -16.99 4.33
CA CYS A 88 -4.63 -16.34 5.54
C CYS A 88 -5.08 -14.89 5.61
N ARG A 89 -5.47 -14.46 6.82
CA ARG A 89 -5.82 -13.06 7.11
C ARG A 89 -5.33 -12.71 8.51
N GLY A 90 -4.74 -11.53 8.64
CA GLY A 90 -4.28 -11.11 9.94
C GLY A 90 -3.46 -9.84 9.99
N HIS A 91 -3.02 -9.54 11.21
CA HIS A 91 -2.04 -8.50 11.50
C HIS A 91 -0.71 -9.14 11.90
N CYS A 92 0.39 -8.54 11.44
CA CYS A 92 1.75 -8.90 11.81
C CYS A 92 2.52 -7.63 12.15
N GLU A 93 3.45 -7.75 13.10
CA GLU A 93 4.28 -6.63 13.53
C GLU A 93 5.05 -5.98 12.37
N SER A 94 5.04 -4.65 12.36
CA SER A 94 5.92 -3.85 11.52
C SER A 94 6.44 -2.65 12.30
N GLN A 95 7.75 -2.43 12.20
CA GLN A 95 8.45 -1.39 12.93
C GLN A 95 9.49 -0.71 12.06
N THR A 96 9.66 0.58 12.30
CA THR A 96 10.69 1.40 11.69
C THR A 96 11.53 2.00 12.79
N SER A 97 12.84 1.81 12.70
CA SER A 97 13.80 2.40 13.63
C SER A 97 14.79 3.27 12.86
N LEU A 98 15.48 4.16 13.57
CA LEU A 98 16.65 4.82 13.01
C LEU A 98 17.73 3.77 12.71
N SER A 99 18.42 3.97 11.59
CA SER A 99 19.53 3.12 11.19
C SER A 99 20.72 3.31 12.12
N SER A 100 21.54 2.27 12.26
CA SER A 100 22.80 2.38 13.00
C SER A 100 23.75 3.38 12.32
N TYR A 101 24.64 4.00 13.10
CA TYR A 101 25.64 4.92 12.54
C TYR A 101 26.48 4.29 11.42
N ALA A 102 26.84 3.01 11.57
CA ALA A 102 27.59 2.27 10.55
C ALA A 102 26.78 2.13 9.25
N THR A 103 25.49 1.83 9.33
CA THR A 103 24.58 1.75 8.17
C THR A 103 24.45 3.11 7.48
N VAL A 104 24.27 4.18 8.26
CA VAL A 104 24.16 5.55 7.73
C VAL A 104 25.44 5.94 7.00
N GLN A 105 26.61 5.72 7.62
CA GLN A 105 27.91 6.02 6.99
C GLN A 105 28.16 5.18 5.73
N ALA A 106 27.90 3.88 5.77
CA ALA A 106 28.07 3.00 4.61
C ALA A 106 27.16 3.38 3.43
N SER A 107 25.99 3.96 3.72
CA SER A 107 25.06 4.45 2.71
C SER A 107 25.33 5.89 2.24
N GLY A 108 26.38 6.57 2.74
CA GLY A 108 26.65 7.98 2.43
C GLY A 108 25.56 8.94 2.95
N GLY A 109 24.89 8.58 4.06
CA GLY A 109 23.81 9.38 4.66
C GLY A 109 22.41 9.10 4.08
N LEU A 110 22.27 8.16 3.13
CA LEU A 110 20.99 7.91 2.45
C LEU A 110 20.03 7.02 3.24
N GLN A 111 20.54 6.04 3.99
CA GLN A 111 19.71 5.09 4.75
C GLN A 111 19.60 5.47 6.22
N VAL A 112 18.89 6.56 6.50
CA VAL A 112 18.69 7.09 7.87
C VAL A 112 17.72 6.25 8.71
N SER A 113 16.83 5.49 8.06
CA SER A 113 15.88 4.58 8.72
C SER A 113 15.97 3.16 8.18
N THR A 114 15.67 2.20 9.04
CA THR A 114 15.56 0.78 8.72
C THR A 114 14.18 0.30 9.13
N THR A 115 13.47 -0.35 8.20
CA THR A 115 12.13 -0.88 8.43
C THR A 115 12.16 -2.40 8.41
N ARG A 116 11.48 -3.03 9.36
CA ARG A 116 11.17 -4.46 9.36
C ARG A 116 9.66 -4.61 9.32
N ALA A 117 9.16 -5.31 8.31
CA ALA A 117 7.74 -5.59 8.16
C ALA A 117 7.54 -7.08 7.88
N SER A 118 6.51 -7.63 8.50
CA SER A 118 6.05 -8.99 8.24
C SER A 118 4.63 -8.97 7.65
N CYS A 119 4.32 -9.99 6.85
CA CYS A 119 3.00 -10.22 6.29
C CYS A 119 2.42 -11.52 6.85
N CYS A 120 1.09 -11.59 6.94
CA CYS A 120 0.40 -12.83 7.27
C CYS A 120 0.32 -13.71 6.01
N THR A 121 1.12 -14.78 5.97
CA THR A 121 1.30 -15.65 4.80
C THR A 121 0.92 -17.10 5.11
N ILE A 122 0.78 -17.90 4.04
CA ILE A 122 0.51 -19.34 4.15
C ILE A 122 1.79 -20.04 4.61
N ALA A 123 1.73 -20.71 5.76
CA ALA A 123 2.86 -21.48 6.29
C ALA A 123 2.90 -22.91 5.71
N THR A 124 1.73 -23.54 5.60
CA THR A 124 1.57 -24.87 5.00
C THR A 124 0.29 -24.93 4.17
N THR A 125 0.28 -25.77 3.13
CA THR A 125 -0.89 -26.02 2.29
C THR A 125 -1.43 -27.44 2.47
N HIS A 126 -2.68 -27.63 2.08
CA HIS A 126 -3.28 -28.94 1.84
C HIS A 126 -4.09 -28.89 0.54
N GLN A 127 -4.36 -30.06 -0.03
CA GLN A 127 -5.09 -30.17 -1.28
C GLN A 127 -6.60 -30.31 -1.04
N VAL A 128 -7.38 -29.54 -1.80
CA VAL A 128 -8.83 -29.61 -1.84
C VAL A 128 -9.26 -29.99 -3.25
N SER A 129 -10.02 -31.08 -3.36
CA SER A 129 -10.52 -31.60 -4.63
C SER A 129 -12.01 -31.34 -4.78
N PHE A 130 -12.43 -30.92 -5.98
CA PHE A 130 -13.83 -30.68 -6.32
C PHE A 130 -14.11 -31.09 -7.77
N ASN A 131 -15.38 -31.33 -8.06
CA ASN A 131 -15.83 -31.75 -9.38
C ASN A 131 -16.37 -30.56 -10.18
N LEU A 132 -15.91 -30.43 -11.42
CA LEU A 132 -16.44 -29.50 -12.40
C LEU A 132 -17.27 -30.26 -13.43
N VAL A 133 -18.40 -29.68 -13.82
CA VAL A 133 -19.22 -30.18 -14.92
C VAL A 133 -18.71 -29.55 -16.21
N CYS A 134 -18.26 -30.38 -17.14
CA CYS A 134 -17.69 -29.99 -18.41
C CYS A 134 -18.47 -30.59 -19.58
N TRP A 135 -18.23 -30.08 -20.79
CA TRP A 135 -18.87 -30.57 -22.00
C TRP A 135 -18.69 -32.09 -22.21
N ASN A 136 -17.53 -32.62 -21.82
CA ASN A 136 -17.19 -34.04 -21.92
C ASN A 136 -17.42 -34.85 -20.64
N GLY A 137 -18.27 -34.35 -19.73
CA GLY A 137 -18.62 -35.01 -18.48
C GLY A 137 -18.03 -34.32 -17.24
N VAL A 138 -18.02 -35.04 -16.12
CA VAL A 138 -17.54 -34.52 -14.83
C VAL A 138 -16.04 -34.76 -14.69
N ARG A 139 -15.29 -33.73 -14.31
CA ARG A 139 -13.85 -33.78 -14.09
C ARG A 139 -13.49 -33.33 -12.68
N THR A 140 -12.57 -34.03 -12.03
CA THR A 140 -12.05 -33.64 -10.72
C THR A 140 -10.87 -32.69 -10.89
N TYR A 141 -10.90 -31.59 -10.16
CA TYR A 141 -9.85 -30.60 -10.07
C TYR A 141 -9.39 -30.48 -8.63
N THR A 142 -8.08 -30.33 -8.45
CA THR A 142 -7.45 -30.18 -7.15
C THR A 142 -6.73 -28.84 -7.10
N ILE A 143 -6.90 -28.12 -6.00
CA ILE A 143 -6.23 -26.86 -5.73
C ILE A 143 -5.60 -26.88 -4.34
N GLU A 144 -4.51 -26.14 -4.17
CA GLU A 144 -3.90 -25.89 -2.87
C GLU A 144 -4.76 -24.91 -2.06
N SER A 145 -4.91 -25.19 -0.77
CA SER A 145 -5.59 -24.36 0.22
C SER A 145 -4.74 -24.23 1.48
N ALA A 146 -4.83 -23.10 2.18
CA ALA A 146 -4.06 -22.89 3.40
C ALA A 146 -4.42 -23.92 4.48
N ALA A 147 -3.42 -24.62 5.01
CA ALA A 147 -3.54 -25.51 6.16
C ALA A 147 -3.13 -24.80 7.46
N SER A 148 -2.18 -23.86 7.39
CA SER A 148 -1.81 -22.99 8.51
C SER A 148 -1.27 -21.65 8.01
N CYS A 149 -1.24 -20.66 8.90
CA CYS A 149 -0.82 -19.29 8.62
C CYS A 149 0.26 -18.84 9.62
N THR A 150 1.17 -17.98 9.18
CA THR A 150 2.21 -17.41 10.04
C THR A 150 2.56 -15.99 9.61
N CYS A 151 3.08 -15.19 10.54
CA CYS A 151 3.78 -13.96 10.19
C CYS A 151 5.16 -14.33 9.61
N GLY A 152 5.45 -13.81 8.43
CA GLY A 152 6.68 -14.09 7.69
C GLY A 152 7.10 -12.92 6.81
N VAL A 153 8.16 -13.12 6.01
CA VAL A 153 8.57 -12.13 5.01
C VAL A 153 7.47 -11.98 3.97
N CYS A 154 7.14 -10.74 3.63
CA CYS A 154 6.19 -10.46 2.56
C CYS A 154 6.74 -10.95 1.22
N ASP A 155 6.02 -11.85 0.57
CA ASP A 155 6.29 -12.31 -0.79
C ASP A 155 5.14 -11.92 -1.69
N TYR A 156 5.45 -11.22 -2.78
CA TYR A 156 4.47 -10.72 -3.75
C TYR A 156 4.09 -11.75 -4.80
N ASN A 157 4.74 -12.93 -4.82
CA ASN A 157 4.46 -14.01 -5.76
C ASN A 157 3.45 -15.05 -5.22
N GLN A 158 2.81 -14.78 -4.07
CA GLN A 158 1.82 -15.67 -3.45
C GLN A 158 0.39 -15.39 -3.87
#